data_AF-A0A1X7S0J8-F1
#
_entry.id   AF-A0A1X7S0J8-F1
#
_cell.length_a   1.000
_cell.length_b   1.000
_cell.length_c   1.000
_cell.angle_alpha   90.00
_cell.angle_beta   90.00
_cell.angle_gamma   90.00
#
_symmetry.space_group_name_H-M   'P 1'
#
loop_
_entity.id
_entity.type
_entity.pdbx_description
1 polymer ?
#
loop_
_entity_poly.entity_id
_entity_poly.type
_entity_poly.pdbx_seq_one_letter_code
_entity_poly.pdbx_strand_id
1 'polypeptide(L)'
;MQFSIFSLATLVAIASATPFAMPEAYAGTLDTTSSSLSARQSNCTEYCSNSAGCVCTVRPSDCTAFYTVQSGDTCLSIAKVFGNFTVTQFYRWNPSVGQTCFGLQAYVPVCIDTPWYEFTPPVQPEFGTKYTPEQTPVPVMPGIVDGCELYELVEPGKRVEELAAENGFAVEKFAEWNGNSTTAWATYWACVKA
;
A
#
# COMPACT_ATOMS: atom_id res chain seq x y z
N MET A 1 -43.99 33.24 55.71
CA MET A 1 -44.44 32.03 54.97
C MET A 1 -43.17 31.28 54.61
N GLN A 2 -42.60 30.41 55.45
CA GLN A 2 -43.05 29.13 56.02
C GLN A 2 -42.46 27.93 55.26
N PHE A 3 -41.50 27.28 55.96
CA PHE A 3 -40.94 25.92 55.89
C PHE A 3 -40.57 25.28 54.54
N SER A 4 -39.34 24.79 54.44
CA SER A 4 -39.06 23.37 54.74
C SER A 4 -37.59 23.00 54.54
N ILE A 5 -37.05 22.34 55.56
CA ILE A 5 -35.73 21.70 55.59
C ILE A 5 -35.95 20.26 55.11
N PHE A 6 -35.33 19.83 54.02
CA PHE A 6 -35.34 18.41 53.63
C PHE A 6 -33.95 17.82 53.74
N SER A 7 -33.83 16.95 54.74
CA SER A 7 -32.68 16.11 55.06
C SER A 7 -32.47 15.08 53.95
N LEU A 8 -31.34 15.12 53.24
CA LEU A 8 -30.95 14.03 52.33
C LEU A 8 -30.37 12.87 53.14
N ALA A 9 -31.20 11.84 53.34
CA ALA A 9 -30.75 10.52 53.78
C ALA A 9 -30.13 9.79 52.58
N THR A 10 -28.88 9.35 52.73
CA THR A 10 -28.18 8.48 51.78
C THR A 10 -28.77 7.07 51.81
N LEU A 11 -29.45 6.69 50.73
CA LEU A 11 -29.87 5.31 50.50
C LEU A 11 -28.70 4.51 49.90
N VAL A 12 -28.19 3.54 50.66
CA VAL A 12 -27.32 2.48 50.14
C VAL A 12 -28.20 1.41 49.53
N ALA A 13 -28.18 1.30 48.20
CA ALA A 13 -28.81 0.19 47.49
C ALA A 13 -27.84 -1.01 47.48
N ILE A 14 -28.18 -2.05 48.23
CA ILE A 14 -27.48 -3.34 48.21
C ILE A 14 -28.14 -4.17 47.11
N ALA A 15 -27.47 -4.31 45.97
CA ALA A 15 -27.92 -5.21 44.91
C ALA A 15 -27.55 -6.66 45.27
N SER A 16 -28.54 -7.44 45.70
CA SER A 16 -28.43 -8.88 45.90
C SER A 16 -28.53 -9.59 44.54
N ALA A 17 -27.40 -10.06 44.02
CA ALA A 17 -27.37 -10.90 42.82
C ALA A 17 -27.71 -12.35 43.18
N THR A 18 -28.82 -12.85 42.63
CA THR A 18 -29.14 -14.29 42.66
C THR A 18 -28.23 -15.05 41.68
N PRO A 19 -27.72 -16.23 42.03
CA PRO A 19 -26.92 -17.04 41.11
C PRO A 19 -27.84 -17.67 40.06
N PHE A 20 -27.77 -17.19 38.82
CA PHE A 20 -28.35 -17.91 37.68
C PHE A 20 -27.45 -19.09 37.34
N ALA A 21 -27.96 -20.29 37.60
CA ALA A 21 -27.41 -21.54 37.11
C ALA A 21 -27.42 -21.54 35.57
N MET A 22 -26.25 -21.73 34.97
CA MET A 22 -26.09 -21.96 33.53
C MET A 22 -26.41 -23.43 33.24
N PRO A 23 -27.15 -23.76 32.17
CA PRO A 23 -27.37 -25.14 31.80
C PRO A 23 -26.07 -25.78 31.29
N GLU A 24 -25.83 -26.97 31.81
CA GLU A 24 -24.77 -27.90 31.40
C GLU A 24 -25.07 -28.43 29.98
N ALA A 25 -23.99 -28.74 29.25
CA ALA A 25 -23.94 -29.35 27.91
C ALA A 25 -23.92 -28.41 26.69
N TYR A 26 -22.73 -27.87 26.40
CA TYR A 26 -22.12 -28.12 25.08
C TYR A 26 -20.60 -28.11 25.21
N ALA A 27 -20.03 -29.26 25.54
CA ALA A 27 -18.63 -29.54 25.25
C ALA A 27 -18.50 -29.73 23.73
N GLY A 28 -18.53 -28.62 23.00
CA GLY A 28 -18.17 -28.57 21.59
C GLY A 28 -16.65 -28.46 21.50
N THR A 29 -16.01 -29.51 21.04
CA THR A 29 -14.60 -29.51 20.63
C THR A 29 -14.34 -28.31 19.71
N LEU A 30 -13.38 -27.46 20.10
CA LEU A 30 -12.77 -26.49 19.19
C LEU A 30 -12.16 -27.27 18.03
N ASP A 31 -12.85 -27.25 16.90
CA ASP A 31 -12.35 -27.84 15.67
C ASP A 31 -11.31 -26.89 15.07
N THR A 32 -10.04 -27.25 15.26
CA THR A 32 -8.86 -26.55 14.73
C THR A 32 -8.69 -26.70 13.22
N THR A 33 -9.76 -27.02 12.47
CA THR A 33 -9.72 -27.23 11.02
C THR A 33 -10.50 -26.21 10.19
N SER A 34 -10.76 -25.01 10.73
CA SER A 34 -11.17 -23.87 9.90
C SER A 34 -9.95 -23.20 9.22
N SER A 35 -9.24 -23.99 8.41
CA SER A 35 -8.30 -23.52 7.39
C SER A 35 -8.93 -23.70 6.01
N SER A 36 -9.97 -22.92 5.71
CA SER A 36 -10.39 -22.72 4.32
C SER A 36 -11.20 -21.44 4.16
N LEU A 37 -10.54 -20.30 4.38
CA LEU A 37 -10.92 -19.06 3.73
C LEU A 37 -10.18 -19.00 2.38
N SER A 38 -10.97 -19.18 1.32
CA SER A 38 -10.76 -18.65 -0.04
C SER A 38 -9.56 -19.15 -0.86
N ALA A 39 -9.74 -19.10 -2.18
CA ALA A 39 -8.83 -19.64 -3.18
C ALA A 39 -7.41 -19.08 -3.00
N ARG A 40 -6.50 -19.96 -2.59
CA ARG A 40 -5.05 -19.72 -2.61
C ARG A 40 -4.65 -19.26 -4.01
N GLN A 41 -4.25 -18.01 -4.12
CA GLN A 41 -3.49 -17.54 -5.27
C GLN A 41 -2.26 -18.45 -5.36
N SER A 42 -2.16 -19.27 -6.40
CA SER A 42 -1.29 -20.45 -6.43
C SER A 42 0.21 -20.12 -6.49
N ASN A 43 0.61 -18.84 -6.52
CA ASN A 43 2.00 -18.41 -6.71
C ASN A 43 2.60 -17.55 -5.58
N CYS A 44 1.91 -17.36 -4.44
CA CYS A 44 2.43 -16.49 -3.38
C CYS A 44 2.75 -17.21 -2.08
N THR A 45 3.61 -16.58 -1.29
CA THR A 45 3.94 -16.96 0.08
C THR A 45 3.08 -16.15 1.03
N GLU A 46 2.31 -16.84 1.86
CA GLU A 46 1.53 -16.21 2.92
C GLU A 46 2.45 -15.74 4.05
N TYR A 47 2.30 -14.48 4.46
CA TYR A 47 2.97 -13.88 5.60
C TYR A 47 1.90 -13.40 6.58
N CYS A 48 1.95 -13.89 7.82
CA CYS A 48 1.03 -13.51 8.88
C CYS A 48 1.76 -12.90 10.07
N SER A 49 1.31 -11.75 10.55
CA SER A 49 1.74 -11.18 11.82
C SER A 49 0.60 -10.44 12.52
N ASN A 50 0.72 -10.22 13.82
CA ASN A 50 -0.28 -9.44 14.57
C ASN A 50 -0.42 -8.01 14.04
N SER A 51 0.66 -7.43 13.54
CA SER A 51 0.70 -6.04 13.05
C SER A 51 0.24 -5.90 11.60
N ALA A 52 0.50 -6.90 10.76
CA ALA A 52 0.17 -6.87 9.33
C ALA A 52 -1.12 -7.61 8.97
N GLY A 53 -1.65 -8.44 9.87
CA GLY A 53 -2.60 -9.49 9.48
C GLY A 53 -1.92 -10.54 8.60
N CYS A 54 -2.72 -11.29 7.83
CA CYS A 54 -2.21 -12.24 6.84
C CYS A 54 -2.28 -11.63 5.44
N VAL A 55 -1.15 -11.67 4.73
CA VAL A 55 -0.99 -11.11 3.39
C VAL A 55 -0.31 -12.11 2.46
N CYS A 56 -0.71 -12.08 1.20
CA CYS A 56 -0.14 -12.90 0.13
C CYS A 56 0.99 -12.11 -0.56
N THR A 57 2.24 -12.56 -0.37
CA THR A 57 3.44 -11.89 -0.91
C THR A 57 4.09 -12.71 -2.02
N VAL A 58 4.40 -12.07 -3.14
CA VAL A 58 5.21 -12.64 -4.22
C VAL A 58 6.56 -11.94 -4.21
N ARG A 59 7.64 -12.74 -4.20
CA ARG A 59 9.02 -12.25 -4.15
C ARG A 59 9.98 -13.34 -4.63
N PRO A 60 11.18 -12.99 -5.15
CA PRO A 60 12.17 -13.96 -5.62
C PRO A 60 12.56 -14.97 -4.55
N SER A 61 12.82 -16.21 -4.96
CA SER A 61 13.30 -17.28 -4.05
C SER A 61 14.71 -17.06 -3.56
N ASP A 62 15.52 -16.31 -4.30
CA ASP A 62 16.90 -15.96 -4.02
C ASP A 62 17.04 -14.62 -3.30
N CYS A 63 15.97 -14.06 -2.75
CA CYS A 63 16.07 -12.86 -1.92
C CYS A 63 17.00 -13.07 -0.73
N THR A 64 18.07 -12.27 -0.65
CA THR A 64 19.14 -12.39 0.34
C THR A 64 18.97 -11.45 1.54
N ALA A 65 18.22 -10.36 1.37
CA ALA A 65 17.92 -9.43 2.45
C ALA A 65 16.47 -8.92 2.40
N PHE A 66 15.89 -8.74 3.58
CA PHE A 66 14.52 -8.28 3.75
C PHE A 66 14.46 -7.00 4.57
N TYR A 67 13.54 -6.11 4.20
CA TYR A 67 13.16 -4.95 4.99
C TYR A 67 11.71 -5.09 5.43
N THR A 68 11.43 -4.88 6.71
CA THR A 68 10.04 -4.80 7.19
C THR A 68 9.55 -3.37 7.01
N VAL A 69 8.56 -3.19 6.14
CA VAL A 69 7.98 -1.89 5.83
C VAL A 69 7.48 -1.21 7.10
N GLN A 70 7.75 0.07 7.24
CA GLN A 70 7.26 0.91 8.33
C GLN A 70 6.03 1.71 7.88
N SER A 71 5.24 2.14 8.85
CA SER A 71 4.11 3.04 8.58
C SER A 71 4.62 4.35 7.97
N GLY A 72 4.09 4.72 6.80
CA GLY A 72 4.48 5.94 6.07
C GLY A 72 5.57 5.72 5.02
N ASP A 73 6.12 4.52 4.89
CA ASP A 73 7.03 4.21 3.79
C ASP A 73 6.35 4.27 2.43
N THR A 74 7.15 4.60 1.44
CA THR A 74 6.81 4.51 0.02
C THR A 74 7.87 3.64 -0.65
N CYS A 75 7.54 3.06 -1.81
CA CYS A 75 8.51 2.29 -2.60
C CYS A 75 9.75 3.14 -2.93
N LEU A 76 9.55 4.44 -3.19
CA LEU A 76 10.65 5.37 -3.46
C LEU A 76 11.48 5.68 -2.20
N SER A 77 10.86 5.91 -1.04
CA SER A 77 11.62 6.20 0.19
C SER A 77 12.46 5.01 0.61
N ILE A 78 11.93 3.79 0.50
CA ILE A 78 12.68 2.56 0.77
C ILE A 78 13.89 2.46 -0.17
N ALA A 79 13.68 2.59 -1.48
CA ALA A 79 14.77 2.51 -2.45
C ALA A 79 15.86 3.59 -2.21
N LYS A 80 15.45 4.82 -1.87
CA LYS A 80 16.38 5.91 -1.55
C LYS A 80 17.17 5.66 -0.27
N VAL A 81 16.53 5.12 0.77
CA VAL A 81 17.19 4.86 2.06
C VAL A 81 18.29 3.82 1.91
N PHE A 82 18.06 2.75 1.15
CA PHE A 82 19.06 1.71 0.96
C PHE A 82 20.10 2.07 -0.11
N GLY A 83 19.69 2.73 -1.19
CA GLY A 83 20.61 3.29 -2.18
C GLY A 83 21.44 2.24 -2.95
N ASN A 84 21.01 0.98 -2.96
CA ASN A 84 21.68 -0.16 -3.59
C ASN A 84 20.78 -0.87 -4.62
N PHE A 85 19.63 -0.32 -4.96
CA PHE A 85 18.76 -0.80 -6.04
C PHE A 85 17.92 0.33 -6.62
N THR A 86 17.45 0.16 -7.85
CA THR A 86 16.54 1.11 -8.48
C THR A 86 15.10 0.88 -8.01
N VAL A 87 14.26 1.91 -8.11
CA VAL A 87 12.82 1.79 -7.86
C VAL A 87 12.24 0.69 -8.74
N THR A 88 12.54 0.66 -10.03
CA THR A 88 12.09 -0.41 -10.93
C THR A 88 12.49 -1.79 -10.44
N GLN A 89 13.71 -1.96 -9.93
CA GLN A 89 14.14 -3.23 -9.37
C GLN A 89 13.35 -3.63 -8.12
N PHE A 90 13.04 -2.67 -7.24
CA PHE A 90 12.22 -2.93 -6.06
C PHE A 90 10.85 -3.54 -6.41
N TYR A 91 10.19 -3.04 -7.46
CA TYR A 91 8.90 -3.56 -7.91
C TYR A 91 9.05 -4.95 -8.52
N ARG A 92 10.13 -5.21 -9.25
CA ARG A 92 10.42 -6.55 -9.80
C ARG A 92 10.61 -7.59 -8.70
N TRP A 93 11.27 -7.21 -7.61
CA TRP A 93 11.44 -8.09 -6.45
C TRP A 93 10.21 -8.20 -5.57
N ASN A 94 9.27 -7.24 -5.65
CA ASN A 94 8.08 -7.22 -4.81
C ASN A 94 6.79 -7.00 -5.62
N PRO A 95 6.41 -7.92 -6.55
CA PRO A 95 5.22 -7.75 -7.39
C PRO A 95 3.92 -7.46 -6.62
N SER A 96 3.79 -7.93 -5.38
CA SER A 96 2.62 -7.67 -4.52
C SER A 96 2.38 -6.20 -4.20
N VAL A 97 3.39 -5.31 -4.36
CA VAL A 97 3.20 -3.86 -4.15
C VAL A 97 2.40 -3.20 -5.28
N GLY A 98 2.24 -3.89 -6.41
CA GLY A 98 1.57 -3.39 -7.61
C GLY A 98 2.35 -2.28 -8.31
N GLN A 99 1.89 -1.86 -9.50
CA GLN A 99 2.58 -0.82 -10.29
C GLN A 99 2.37 0.59 -9.73
N THR A 100 1.45 0.80 -8.80
CA THR A 100 1.15 2.10 -8.18
C THR A 100 1.77 2.25 -6.78
N CYS A 101 2.52 1.25 -6.30
CA CYS A 101 2.95 1.12 -4.90
C CYS A 101 1.83 0.95 -3.85
N PHE A 102 0.55 0.99 -4.24
CA PHE A 102 -0.56 0.94 -3.27
C PHE A 102 -0.70 -0.40 -2.54
N GLY A 103 -0.05 -1.45 -3.05
CA GLY A 103 0.05 -2.74 -2.37
C GLY A 103 1.15 -2.80 -1.31
N LEU A 104 1.96 -1.75 -1.13
CA LEU A 104 2.97 -1.68 -0.08
C LEU A 104 2.29 -1.57 1.29
N GLN A 105 2.41 -2.62 2.10
CA GLN A 105 1.74 -2.73 3.38
C GLN A 105 2.72 -2.61 4.55
N ALA A 106 2.37 -1.77 5.53
CA ALA A 106 3.15 -1.65 6.75
C ALA A 106 3.29 -3.00 7.46
N TYR A 107 4.45 -3.21 8.08
CA TYR A 107 4.82 -4.41 8.83
C TYR A 107 4.94 -5.70 8.00
N VAL A 108 4.93 -5.59 6.67
CA VAL A 108 5.15 -6.72 5.75
C VAL A 108 6.60 -6.69 5.24
N PRO A 109 7.32 -7.83 5.18
CA PRO A 109 8.68 -7.88 4.69
C PRO A 109 8.76 -7.84 3.16
N VAL A 110 9.49 -6.87 2.63
CA VAL A 110 9.85 -6.73 1.21
C VAL A 110 11.30 -7.16 0.98
N CYS A 111 11.57 -7.70 -0.21
CA CYS A 111 12.91 -8.03 -0.66
C CYS A 111 13.67 -6.76 -1.06
N ILE A 112 14.91 -6.62 -0.59
CA ILE A 112 15.77 -5.45 -0.87
C ILE A 112 17.14 -5.84 -1.44
N ASP A 113 17.38 -7.14 -1.66
CA ASP A 113 18.63 -7.64 -2.23
C ASP A 113 18.43 -9.05 -2.80
N THR A 114 19.09 -9.33 -3.93
CA THR A 114 19.24 -10.68 -4.49
C THR A 114 20.70 -10.86 -4.89
N PRO A 115 21.25 -12.09 -4.88
CA PRO A 115 22.54 -12.32 -5.49
C PRO A 115 22.44 -11.92 -6.98
N TRP A 116 23.55 -11.49 -7.57
CA TRP A 116 23.67 -11.13 -9.00
C TRP A 116 23.07 -9.78 -9.43
N TYR A 117 22.35 -9.05 -8.57
CA TYR A 117 21.94 -7.71 -8.93
C TYR A 117 23.10 -6.73 -8.78
N GLU A 118 23.51 -6.14 -9.90
CA GLU A 118 24.46 -5.05 -9.91
C GLU A 118 23.71 -3.73 -9.98
N PHE A 119 23.85 -2.94 -8.92
CA PHE A 119 23.26 -1.62 -8.87
C PHE A 119 23.95 -0.67 -9.84
N THR A 120 23.17 -0.08 -10.74
CA THR A 120 23.60 1.05 -11.56
C THR A 120 22.83 2.29 -11.13
N PRO A 121 23.50 3.31 -10.58
CA PRO A 121 22.86 4.59 -10.26
C PRO A 121 22.25 5.26 -11.49
N PRO A 122 21.22 6.11 -11.32
CA PRO A 122 20.59 6.51 -10.06
C PRO A 122 19.49 5.54 -9.57
N VAL A 123 19.07 5.67 -8.30
CA VAL A 123 17.94 4.91 -7.72
C VAL A 123 16.64 5.11 -8.50
N GLN A 124 16.41 6.33 -8.98
CA GLN A 124 15.28 6.68 -9.83
C GLN A 124 15.80 7.61 -10.92
N PRO A 125 15.25 7.56 -12.15
CA PRO A 125 15.57 8.54 -13.18
C PRO A 125 15.35 9.99 -12.73
N GLU A 126 15.96 10.91 -13.45
CA GLU A 126 15.73 12.35 -13.27
C GLU A 126 14.29 12.70 -13.63
N PHE A 127 13.73 13.72 -12.97
CA PHE A 127 12.39 14.20 -13.31
C PHE A 127 12.33 14.72 -14.74
N GLY A 128 11.18 14.56 -15.41
CA GLY A 128 11.01 14.86 -16.83
C GLY A 128 11.56 13.76 -17.76
N THR A 129 12.22 12.72 -17.23
CA THR A 129 12.59 11.54 -18.03
C THR A 129 11.34 10.92 -18.64
N LYS A 130 11.45 10.49 -19.90
CA LYS A 130 10.37 9.89 -20.67
C LYS A 130 10.65 8.42 -20.96
N TYR A 131 9.70 7.54 -20.67
CA TYR A 131 9.79 6.09 -20.91
C TYR A 131 8.68 5.60 -21.83
N THR A 132 9.00 4.61 -22.64
CA THR A 132 8.01 3.81 -23.37
C THR A 132 7.50 2.66 -22.49
N PRO A 133 6.39 1.98 -22.86
CA PRO A 133 5.87 0.83 -22.11
C PRO A 133 6.90 -0.28 -21.87
N GLU A 134 7.81 -0.49 -22.84
CA GLU A 134 8.83 -1.55 -22.78
C GLU A 134 9.85 -1.32 -21.66
N GLN A 135 10.01 -0.08 -21.20
CA GLN A 135 10.91 0.28 -20.10
C GLN A 135 10.25 0.06 -18.72
N THR A 136 9.00 -0.39 -18.67
CA THR A 136 8.26 -0.73 -17.43
C THR A 136 8.26 0.41 -16.41
N PRO A 137 7.69 1.58 -16.74
CA PRO A 137 7.66 2.73 -15.83
C PRO A 137 6.93 2.37 -14.54
N VAL A 138 7.56 2.57 -13.39
CA VAL A 138 6.96 2.37 -12.06
C VAL A 138 7.52 3.39 -11.05
N PRO A 139 6.71 3.90 -10.11
CA PRO A 139 5.25 3.72 -10.04
C PRO A 139 4.49 4.52 -11.10
N VAL A 140 3.44 3.93 -11.68
CA VAL A 140 2.51 4.65 -12.56
C VAL A 140 1.40 5.33 -11.76
N MET A 141 0.89 6.45 -12.27
CA MET A 141 -0.33 7.05 -11.73
C MET A 141 -1.49 6.03 -11.76
N PRO A 142 -2.33 5.96 -10.71
CA PRO A 142 -3.48 5.08 -10.70
C PRO A 142 -4.45 5.38 -11.84
N GLY A 143 -5.01 4.32 -12.44
CA GLY A 143 -6.01 4.45 -13.49
C GLY A 143 -5.47 4.95 -14.82
N ILE A 144 -4.15 4.89 -15.06
CA ILE A 144 -3.59 5.10 -16.40
C ILE A 144 -4.28 4.16 -17.41
N VAL A 145 -4.54 4.69 -18.61
CA VAL A 145 -5.12 3.93 -19.72
C VAL A 145 -4.14 2.89 -20.28
N ASP A 146 -4.65 1.74 -20.71
CA ASP A 146 -3.84 0.65 -21.30
C ASP A 146 -3.11 1.08 -22.59
N GLY A 147 -3.61 2.12 -23.28
CA GLY A 147 -3.06 2.62 -24.55
C GLY A 147 -1.89 3.61 -24.39
N CYS A 148 -1.37 3.84 -23.19
CA CYS A 148 -0.32 4.83 -23.01
C CYS A 148 0.97 4.45 -23.76
N GLU A 149 1.40 5.30 -24.69
CA GLU A 149 2.58 5.13 -25.53
C GLU A 149 3.83 5.82 -24.96
N LEU A 150 3.64 6.86 -24.14
CA LEU A 150 4.74 7.62 -23.56
C LEU A 150 4.41 8.10 -22.15
N TYR A 151 5.34 7.85 -21.24
CA TYR A 151 5.23 8.22 -19.83
C TYR A 151 6.27 9.27 -19.49
N GLU A 152 5.95 10.22 -18.63
CA GLU A 152 6.91 11.17 -18.05
C GLU A 152 6.93 11.04 -16.53
N LEU A 153 8.13 10.99 -15.94
CA LEU A 153 8.32 10.99 -14.50
C LEU A 153 8.09 12.40 -13.94
N VAL A 154 7.00 12.57 -13.20
CA VAL A 154 6.51 13.89 -12.79
C VAL A 154 7.37 14.50 -11.67
N GLU A 155 7.82 15.73 -11.90
CA GLU A 155 8.53 16.53 -10.89
C GLU A 155 7.58 17.01 -9.77
N PRO A 156 8.07 17.10 -8.50
CA PRO A 156 7.34 17.79 -7.44
C PRO A 156 6.85 19.20 -7.85
N GLY A 157 5.54 19.41 -7.80
CA GLY A 157 4.91 20.70 -8.11
C GLY A 157 4.62 20.95 -9.59
N LYS A 158 4.99 20.04 -10.50
CA LYS A 158 4.66 20.13 -11.93
C LYS A 158 3.14 20.24 -12.11
N ARG A 159 2.70 21.30 -12.79
CA ARG A 159 1.27 21.48 -13.11
C ARG A 159 0.90 20.74 -14.40
N VAL A 160 -0.37 20.34 -14.51
CA VAL A 160 -0.85 19.61 -15.70
C VAL A 160 -0.72 20.47 -16.96
N GLU A 161 -0.93 21.78 -16.86
CA GLU A 161 -0.79 22.70 -18.00
C GLU A 161 0.65 22.78 -18.49
N GLU A 162 1.63 22.72 -17.57
CA GLU A 162 3.05 22.70 -17.92
C GLU A 162 3.44 21.37 -18.57
N LEU A 163 2.93 20.25 -18.04
CA LEU A 163 3.16 18.92 -18.59
C LEU A 163 2.56 18.78 -20.01
N ALA A 164 1.34 19.30 -20.19
CA ALA A 164 0.63 19.32 -21.47
C ALA A 164 1.35 20.19 -22.51
N ALA A 165 1.80 21.38 -22.11
CA ALA A 165 2.57 22.27 -22.98
C ALA A 165 3.92 21.66 -23.41
N GLU A 166 4.63 21.01 -22.48
CA GLU A 166 5.92 20.36 -22.78
C GLU A 166 5.77 19.19 -23.75
N ASN A 167 4.70 18.40 -23.59
CA ASN A 167 4.47 17.18 -24.38
C ASN A 167 3.57 17.40 -25.60
N GLY A 168 3.05 18.61 -25.80
CA GLY A 168 2.26 18.98 -26.98
C GLY A 168 0.86 18.35 -27.04
N PHE A 169 0.17 18.23 -25.90
CA PHE A 169 -1.21 17.72 -25.85
C PHE A 169 -2.17 18.73 -25.17
N ALA A 170 -3.47 18.57 -25.38
CA ALA A 170 -4.49 19.44 -24.77
C ALA A 170 -4.71 19.06 -23.29
N VAL A 171 -4.79 20.04 -22.39
CA VAL A 171 -4.85 19.83 -20.92
C VAL A 171 -5.93 18.81 -20.51
N GLU A 172 -7.07 18.81 -21.21
CA GLU A 172 -8.19 17.91 -20.96
C GLU A 172 -7.84 16.43 -21.19
N LYS A 173 -6.88 16.13 -22.08
CA LYS A 173 -6.40 14.77 -22.33
C LYS A 173 -5.70 14.14 -21.14
N PHE A 174 -5.14 14.95 -20.24
CA PHE A 174 -4.46 14.42 -19.07
C PHE A 174 -5.39 13.54 -18.23
N ALA A 175 -6.60 14.03 -17.94
CA ALA A 175 -7.59 13.29 -17.15
C ALA A 175 -8.10 12.05 -17.90
N GLU A 176 -8.27 12.14 -19.22
CA GLU A 176 -8.65 10.99 -20.07
C GLU A 176 -7.62 9.85 -19.98
N TRP A 177 -6.33 10.17 -19.91
CA TRP A 177 -5.25 9.18 -19.91
C TRP A 177 -4.80 8.73 -18.52
N ASN A 178 -5.03 9.52 -17.47
CA ASN A 178 -4.48 9.31 -16.13
C ASN A 178 -5.59 9.17 -15.06
N GLY A 179 -6.54 8.27 -15.28
CA GLY A 179 -7.50 7.88 -14.25
C GLY A 179 -8.44 8.98 -13.78
N ASN A 180 -8.81 9.90 -14.67
CA ASN A 180 -9.60 11.10 -14.35
C ASN A 180 -8.93 12.02 -13.32
N SER A 181 -7.61 11.95 -13.18
CA SER A 181 -6.85 12.85 -12.30
C SER A 181 -6.79 14.26 -12.88
N THR A 182 -7.01 15.28 -12.05
CA THR A 182 -6.83 16.69 -12.39
C THR A 182 -5.45 17.23 -12.01
N THR A 183 -4.60 16.40 -11.38
CA THR A 183 -3.27 16.77 -10.90
C THR A 183 -2.24 15.74 -11.33
N ALA A 184 -1.05 16.18 -11.72
CA ALA A 184 0.09 15.29 -11.94
C ALA A 184 0.71 14.91 -10.59
N TRP A 185 0.83 13.60 -10.32
CA TRP A 185 1.34 13.14 -9.03
C TRP A 185 2.87 13.09 -9.05
N ALA A 186 3.50 13.94 -8.23
CA ALA A 186 4.94 13.98 -8.08
C ALA A 186 5.52 12.59 -7.81
N THR A 187 6.64 12.25 -8.44
CA THR A 187 7.35 10.96 -8.31
C THR A 187 6.64 9.74 -8.91
N TYR A 188 5.50 9.94 -9.57
CA TYR A 188 4.82 8.93 -10.38
C TYR A 188 5.07 9.19 -11.87
N TRP A 189 5.00 8.12 -12.66
CA TRP A 189 4.96 8.20 -14.11
C TRP A 189 3.54 8.52 -14.56
N ALA A 190 3.38 9.62 -15.29
CA ALA A 190 2.11 10.01 -15.89
C ALA A 190 2.12 9.71 -17.39
N CYS A 191 0.97 9.31 -17.93
CA CYS A 191 0.77 9.18 -19.35
C CYS A 191 0.70 10.56 -20.01
N VAL A 192 1.56 10.79 -21.01
CA VAL A 192 1.65 12.04 -21.76
C VAL A 192 1.37 11.86 -23.25
N LYS A 193 1.14 10.61 -23.68
CA LYS A 193 0.69 10.24 -25.03
C LYS A 193 0.01 8.87 -24.98
N ALA A 194 -1.19 8.73 -25.54
CA ALA A 194 -1.94 7.47 -25.66
C ALA A 194 -2.69 7.40 -27.00
#